data_AF-A0A2R7JYX0-F1
#
_entry.id   AF-A0A2R7JYX0-F1
#
_cell.length_a   1.000
_cell.length_b   1.000
_cell.length_c   1.000
_cell.angle_alpha   90.00
_cell.angle_beta   90.00
_cell.angle_gamma   90.00
#
_symmetry.space_group_name_H-M   'P 1'
#
loop_
_entity.id
_entity.type
_entity.pdbx_description
1 polymer ?
#
loop_
_entity_poly.entity_id
_entity_poly.type
_entity_poly.pdbx_seq_one_letter_code
_entity_poly.pdbx_strand_id
1 'polypeptide(L)'
;MAPILLSAPLQGWLTALDEVPDAVFSARMLGDGVAIDPTGDCLFAPCAGRIVGLQASGHAVTIEANNGAQILIHLGIDTVGLGGRGFTPRVAVGDVVAEGDPLIDFDLDLLVREARAVVTPILLVEGEGISLTLNAALGPIAVGVPLMTLSGGREETSVAEVAGPSAERLLHIALPHGIHARPAGRIAALARSFDATITLEKDGQGASAASPTALLALAIGHGDTVRLVARGRDAMAALDAVVGLIESGMDEPAPAPTQPTAVAPRATPHDVPPGALPGVTAAPGLAIGTVRHHRAVDRAVAVEGQGVAVEGDAFAAAHSALSEEIARRAASASGAARAILDAHSALLADPVLI
;
A
#
# COMPACT_ATOMS: atom_id res chain seq x y z
N MET A 1 -7.84 -20.51 -1.63
CA MET A 1 -9.20 -20.09 -1.22
C MET A 1 -10.20 -20.39 -2.33
N ALA A 2 -11.49 -20.48 -2.03
CA ALA A 2 -12.51 -20.61 -3.06
C ALA A 2 -12.53 -19.32 -3.91
N PRO A 3 -12.68 -19.42 -5.24
CA PRO A 3 -12.78 -18.24 -6.09
C PRO A 3 -13.99 -17.41 -5.68
N ILE A 4 -13.83 -16.08 -5.65
CA ILE A 4 -14.93 -15.15 -5.41
C ILE A 4 -15.47 -14.69 -6.76
N LEU A 5 -16.77 -14.90 -6.96
CA LEU A 5 -17.47 -14.31 -8.09
C LEU A 5 -17.91 -12.90 -7.72
N LEU A 6 -17.51 -11.92 -8.51
CA LEU A 6 -18.06 -10.58 -8.48
C LEU A 6 -19.21 -10.51 -9.49
N SER A 7 -20.38 -10.12 -9.01
CA SER A 7 -21.53 -9.78 -9.82
C SER A 7 -21.46 -8.33 -10.28
N ALA A 8 -22.09 -8.02 -11.42
CA ALA A 8 -22.11 -6.67 -11.94
C ALA A 8 -22.82 -5.72 -10.97
N PRO A 9 -22.14 -4.69 -10.45
CA PRO A 9 -22.70 -3.80 -9.44
C PRO A 9 -23.60 -2.72 -10.05
N LEU A 10 -23.62 -2.62 -11.38
CA LEU A 10 -24.37 -1.65 -12.17
C LEU A 10 -24.90 -2.33 -13.43
N GLN A 11 -26.05 -1.86 -13.93
CA GLN A 11 -26.50 -2.14 -15.30
C GLN A 11 -25.87 -1.11 -16.25
N GLY A 12 -25.46 -1.55 -17.44
CA GLY A 12 -24.79 -0.64 -18.38
C GLY A 12 -24.06 -1.33 -19.51
N TRP A 13 -23.07 -0.64 -20.06
CA TRP A 13 -22.16 -1.15 -21.06
C TRP A 13 -20.81 -1.51 -20.43
N LEU A 14 -20.50 -2.80 -20.35
CA LEU A 14 -19.20 -3.29 -19.90
C LEU A 14 -18.13 -3.01 -20.96
N THR A 15 -17.09 -2.31 -20.57
CA THR A 15 -15.91 -2.01 -21.39
C THR A 15 -14.62 -2.46 -20.70
N ALA A 16 -13.57 -2.64 -21.51
CA ALA A 16 -12.22 -2.83 -21.03
C ALA A 16 -11.71 -1.57 -20.32
N LEU A 17 -10.86 -1.76 -19.31
CA LEU A 17 -10.30 -0.64 -18.56
C LEU A 17 -9.47 0.31 -19.46
N ASP A 18 -8.88 -0.22 -20.53
CA ASP A 18 -8.09 0.53 -21.53
C ASP A 18 -8.89 1.64 -22.25
N GLU A 19 -10.22 1.49 -22.32
CA GLU A 19 -11.11 2.46 -22.98
C GLU A 19 -11.58 3.57 -22.03
N VAL A 20 -11.25 3.49 -20.74
CA VAL A 20 -11.61 4.52 -19.76
C VAL A 20 -10.82 5.81 -20.09
N PRO A 21 -11.48 6.98 -20.20
CA PRO A 21 -10.84 8.22 -20.61
C PRO A 21 -10.06 8.88 -19.46
N ASP A 22 -9.26 8.12 -18.73
CA ASP A 22 -8.39 8.58 -17.66
C ASP A 22 -7.17 7.66 -17.50
N ALA A 23 -5.98 8.26 -17.49
CA ALA A 23 -4.72 7.52 -17.53
C ALA A 23 -4.45 6.72 -16.26
N VAL A 24 -4.96 7.14 -15.09
CA VAL A 24 -4.76 6.41 -13.84
C VAL A 24 -5.46 5.05 -13.90
N PHE A 25 -6.65 5.03 -14.49
CA PHE A 25 -7.43 3.82 -14.67
C PHE A 25 -6.97 3.02 -15.89
N SER A 26 -6.86 3.64 -17.07
CA SER A 26 -6.53 2.93 -18.30
C SER A 26 -5.13 2.30 -18.30
N ALA A 27 -4.19 2.86 -17.52
CA ALA A 27 -2.86 2.30 -17.33
C ALA A 27 -2.75 1.34 -16.12
N ARG A 28 -3.88 0.98 -15.48
CA ARG A 28 -3.93 0.06 -14.31
C ARG A 28 -3.06 0.52 -13.14
N MET A 29 -2.88 1.82 -12.95
CA MET A 29 -1.99 2.36 -11.91
C MET A 29 -2.51 2.09 -10.49
N LEU A 30 -3.83 2.01 -10.31
CA LEU A 30 -4.48 1.73 -9.03
C LEU A 30 -4.79 0.24 -8.82
N GLY A 31 -4.84 -0.54 -9.90
CA GLY A 31 -5.34 -1.92 -9.88
C GLY A 31 -5.82 -2.39 -11.24
N ASP A 32 -6.08 -3.69 -11.37
CA ASP A 32 -6.64 -4.30 -12.58
C ASP A 32 -8.16 -4.51 -12.46
N GLY A 33 -8.86 -4.55 -13.58
CA GLY A 33 -10.31 -4.68 -13.59
C GLY A 33 -10.98 -4.30 -14.90
N VAL A 34 -12.21 -3.82 -14.79
CA VAL A 34 -13.06 -3.41 -15.92
C VAL A 34 -13.80 -2.12 -15.58
N ALA A 35 -14.54 -1.58 -16.54
CA ALA A 35 -15.42 -0.46 -16.27
C ALA A 35 -16.81 -0.66 -16.88
N ILE A 36 -17.83 -0.08 -16.25
CA ILE A 36 -19.21 -0.11 -16.74
C ILE A 36 -19.65 1.32 -17.01
N ASP A 37 -20.16 1.60 -18.20
CA ASP A 37 -20.89 2.83 -18.50
C ASP A 37 -22.36 2.66 -18.07
N PRO A 38 -22.78 3.28 -16.95
CA PRO A 38 -24.04 2.95 -16.29
C PRO A 38 -25.26 3.45 -17.06
N THR A 39 -26.35 2.69 -16.96
CA THR A 39 -27.70 3.10 -17.40
C THR A 39 -28.71 3.14 -16.25
N GLY A 40 -28.28 2.74 -15.05
CA GLY A 40 -29.06 2.81 -13.81
C GLY A 40 -28.53 3.90 -12.88
N ASP A 41 -29.20 4.05 -11.73
CA ASP A 41 -29.02 5.12 -10.75
C ASP A 41 -28.64 4.60 -9.35
N CYS A 42 -28.36 3.30 -9.21
CA CYS A 42 -27.98 2.68 -7.94
C CYS A 42 -26.81 1.73 -8.14
N LEU A 43 -25.79 1.90 -7.31
CA LEU A 43 -24.65 1.01 -7.17
C LEU A 43 -24.96 -0.08 -6.15
N PHE A 44 -24.75 -1.34 -6.52
CA PHE A 44 -24.97 -2.51 -5.67
C PHE A 44 -23.67 -3.20 -5.29
N ALA A 45 -23.68 -3.94 -4.18
CA ALA A 45 -22.54 -4.74 -3.75
C ALA A 45 -22.30 -5.90 -4.75
N PRO A 46 -21.10 -6.00 -5.36
CA PRO A 46 -20.77 -7.06 -6.30
C PRO A 46 -20.54 -8.41 -5.62
N CYS A 47 -20.28 -8.42 -4.30
CA CYS A 47 -20.09 -9.61 -3.50
C CYS A 47 -20.38 -9.31 -2.02
N ALA A 48 -20.45 -10.35 -1.20
CA ALA A 48 -20.42 -10.17 0.25
C ALA A 48 -19.05 -9.66 0.71
N GLY A 49 -19.03 -8.77 1.70
CA GLY A 49 -17.79 -8.20 2.22
C GLY A 49 -18.02 -7.10 3.25
N ARG A 50 -16.94 -6.41 3.62
CA ARG A 50 -16.95 -5.28 4.55
C ARG A 50 -16.57 -4.00 3.83
N ILE A 51 -17.28 -2.92 4.11
CA ILE A 51 -16.95 -1.59 3.60
C ILE A 51 -15.71 -1.07 4.34
N VAL A 52 -14.57 -1.00 3.65
CA VAL A 52 -13.30 -0.52 4.22
C VAL A 52 -12.97 0.91 3.82
N GLY A 53 -13.62 1.41 2.77
CA GLY A 53 -13.45 2.78 2.31
C GLY A 53 -14.76 3.34 1.76
N LEU A 54 -15.05 4.59 2.11
CA LEU A 54 -16.08 5.39 1.48
C LEU A 54 -15.52 6.80 1.34
N GLN A 55 -15.43 7.30 0.10
CA GLN A 55 -14.92 8.64 -0.14
C GLN A 55 -15.86 9.69 0.49
N ALA A 56 -15.31 10.80 0.98
CA ALA A 56 -16.09 11.82 1.68
C ALA A 56 -17.20 12.45 0.81
N SER A 57 -16.99 12.52 -0.51
CA SER A 57 -18.01 12.95 -1.48
C SER A 57 -18.92 11.81 -1.97
N GLY A 58 -18.81 10.60 -1.43
CA GLY A 58 -19.71 9.48 -1.74
C GLY A 58 -19.64 8.94 -3.17
N HIS A 59 -18.62 9.29 -3.95
CA HIS A 59 -18.49 8.84 -5.35
C HIS A 59 -17.75 7.51 -5.51
N ALA A 60 -17.09 7.01 -4.46
CA ALA A 60 -16.38 5.74 -4.53
C ALA A 60 -16.43 4.99 -3.21
N VAL A 61 -16.45 3.66 -3.31
CA VAL A 61 -16.53 2.72 -2.21
C VAL A 61 -15.54 1.59 -2.42
N THR A 62 -14.91 1.16 -1.33
CA THR A 62 -14.00 0.01 -1.32
C THR A 62 -14.56 -1.08 -0.44
N ILE A 63 -14.67 -2.29 -0.99
CA ILE A 63 -15.19 -3.48 -0.32
C ILE A 63 -14.05 -4.46 -0.15
N GLU A 64 -13.79 -4.88 1.08
CA GLU A 64 -12.92 -6.01 1.39
C GLU A 64 -13.76 -7.30 1.38
N ALA A 65 -13.47 -8.18 0.44
CA ALA A 65 -14.11 -9.49 0.35
C ALA A 65 -13.45 -10.49 1.30
N ASN A 66 -14.13 -11.62 1.55
CA ASN A 66 -13.68 -12.65 2.51
C ASN A 66 -12.36 -13.36 2.15
N ASN A 67 -11.74 -13.04 1.02
CA ASN A 67 -10.43 -13.56 0.62
C ASN A 67 -9.32 -12.49 0.68
N GLY A 68 -9.57 -11.37 1.36
CA GLY A 68 -8.66 -10.24 1.46
C GLY A 68 -8.62 -9.35 0.20
N ALA A 69 -9.34 -9.68 -0.87
CA ALA A 69 -9.44 -8.80 -2.03
C ALA A 69 -10.10 -7.49 -1.64
N GLN A 70 -9.48 -6.35 -1.99
CA GLN A 70 -10.14 -5.06 -1.91
C GLN A 70 -10.59 -4.63 -3.30
N ILE A 71 -11.90 -4.47 -3.46
CA ILE A 71 -12.56 -4.05 -4.68
C ILE A 71 -12.91 -2.57 -4.54
N LEU A 72 -12.28 -1.72 -5.34
CA LEU A 72 -12.65 -0.31 -5.48
C LEU A 72 -13.67 -0.15 -6.60
N ILE A 73 -14.78 0.49 -6.31
CA ILE A 73 -15.77 0.92 -7.31
C ILE A 73 -15.83 2.44 -7.30
N HIS A 74 -15.52 3.06 -8.43
CA HIS A 74 -15.39 4.51 -8.56
C HIS A 74 -16.42 5.05 -9.56
N LEU A 75 -17.48 5.72 -9.09
CA LEU A 75 -18.55 6.24 -9.94
C LEU A 75 -18.06 7.43 -10.78
N GLY A 76 -17.96 7.23 -12.09
CA GLY A 76 -17.51 8.25 -13.05
C GLY A 76 -16.03 8.62 -12.94
N ILE A 77 -15.61 9.62 -13.73
CA ILE A 77 -14.25 10.16 -13.78
C ILE A 77 -14.29 11.64 -13.35
N ASP A 78 -13.33 12.04 -12.51
CA ASP A 78 -13.22 13.38 -11.91
C ASP A 78 -14.45 13.82 -11.08
N THR A 79 -15.27 12.87 -10.63
CA THR A 79 -16.50 13.10 -9.86
C THR A 79 -16.27 13.63 -8.44
N VAL A 80 -15.03 13.56 -7.93
CA VAL A 80 -14.62 14.24 -6.71
C VAL A 80 -14.92 15.75 -6.75
N GLY A 81 -14.82 16.37 -7.94
CA GLY A 81 -15.11 17.79 -8.15
C GLY A 81 -16.57 18.19 -7.90
N LEU A 82 -17.50 17.23 -7.88
CA LEU A 82 -18.91 17.46 -7.57
C LEU A 82 -19.17 17.68 -6.08
N GLY A 83 -18.18 17.43 -5.22
CA GLY A 83 -18.27 17.71 -3.79
C GLY A 83 -19.43 17.01 -3.07
N GLY A 84 -19.83 15.82 -3.56
CA GLY A 84 -20.94 15.04 -3.01
C GLY A 84 -22.30 15.30 -3.65
N ARG A 85 -22.41 16.24 -4.58
CA ARG A 85 -23.63 16.44 -5.36
C ARG A 85 -23.88 15.23 -6.25
N GLY A 86 -25.11 14.73 -6.22
CA GLY A 86 -25.54 13.60 -7.04
C GLY A 86 -25.16 12.23 -6.48
N PHE A 87 -24.67 12.14 -5.24
CA PHE A 87 -24.40 10.86 -4.57
C PHE A 87 -25.11 10.77 -3.22
N THR A 88 -25.75 9.63 -2.96
CA THR A 88 -26.42 9.32 -1.68
C THR A 88 -25.94 7.98 -1.17
N PRO A 89 -24.91 7.95 -0.29
CA PRO A 89 -24.44 6.71 0.31
C PRO A 89 -25.52 6.05 1.17
N ARG A 90 -25.68 4.73 1.01
CA ARG A 90 -26.59 3.86 1.77
C ARG A 90 -25.88 3.11 2.90
N VAL A 91 -24.55 3.15 2.90
CA VAL A 91 -23.66 2.41 3.80
C VAL A 91 -22.62 3.34 4.42
N ALA A 92 -22.00 2.88 5.50
CA ALA A 92 -20.87 3.51 6.17
C ALA A 92 -19.64 2.58 6.22
N VAL A 93 -18.46 3.17 6.45
CA VAL A 93 -17.24 2.39 6.69
C VAL A 93 -17.43 1.52 7.93
N GLY A 94 -17.09 0.24 7.82
CA GLY A 94 -17.26 -0.79 8.83
C GLY A 94 -18.51 -1.65 8.64
N ASP A 95 -19.47 -1.25 7.79
CA ASP A 95 -20.67 -2.04 7.52
C ASP A 95 -20.32 -3.34 6.79
N VAL A 96 -21.08 -4.38 7.09
CA VAL A 96 -21.04 -5.68 6.39
C VAL A 96 -22.19 -5.71 5.40
N VAL A 97 -21.89 -6.04 4.14
CA VAL A 97 -22.86 -6.10 3.04
C VAL A 97 -22.92 -7.49 2.44
N ALA A 98 -24.10 -7.89 1.97
CA ALA A 98 -24.31 -9.05 1.12
C ALA A 98 -24.27 -8.66 -0.37
N GLU A 99 -24.06 -9.64 -1.24
CA GLU A 99 -24.17 -9.43 -2.69
C GLU A 99 -25.56 -8.88 -3.04
N GLY A 100 -25.59 -7.83 -3.84
CA GLY A 100 -26.82 -7.17 -4.28
C GLY A 100 -27.37 -6.13 -3.31
N ASP A 101 -26.73 -5.88 -2.17
CA ASP A 101 -27.15 -4.79 -1.27
C ASP A 101 -26.89 -3.41 -1.93
N PRO A 102 -27.80 -2.43 -1.77
CA PRO A 102 -27.60 -1.09 -2.31
C PRO A 102 -26.51 -0.35 -1.53
N LEU A 103 -25.52 0.20 -2.24
CA LEU A 103 -24.38 0.90 -1.65
C LEU A 103 -24.50 2.43 -1.79
N ILE A 104 -24.81 2.91 -2.99
CA ILE A 104 -24.83 4.35 -3.30
C ILE A 104 -25.89 4.59 -4.37
N ASP A 105 -26.90 5.42 -4.08
CA ASP A 105 -27.71 5.98 -5.17
C ASP A 105 -26.98 7.16 -5.79
N PHE A 106 -27.13 7.37 -7.08
CA PHE A 106 -26.55 8.51 -7.77
C PHE A 106 -27.46 9.08 -8.86
N ASP A 107 -27.35 10.39 -9.09
CA ASP A 107 -28.09 11.11 -10.13
C ASP A 107 -27.32 11.02 -11.45
N LEU A 108 -27.64 10.01 -12.26
CA LEU A 108 -26.97 9.78 -13.54
C LEU A 108 -27.11 10.99 -14.48
N ASP A 109 -28.26 11.66 -14.50
CA ASP A 109 -28.49 12.85 -15.34
C ASP A 109 -27.56 14.00 -14.97
N LEU A 110 -27.34 14.22 -13.66
CA LEU A 110 -26.38 15.21 -13.16
C LEU A 110 -24.96 14.81 -13.54
N LEU A 111 -24.59 13.55 -13.32
CA LEU A 111 -23.26 13.03 -13.61
C LEU A 111 -22.91 13.15 -15.10
N VAL A 112 -23.85 12.82 -16.01
CA VAL A 112 -23.64 12.96 -17.47
C VAL A 112 -23.39 14.41 -17.88
N ARG A 113 -23.95 15.39 -17.14
CA ARG A 113 -23.82 16.82 -17.47
C ARG A 113 -22.56 17.46 -16.89
N GLU A 114 -22.11 16.98 -15.73
CA GLU A 114 -21.11 17.69 -14.93
C GLU A 114 -19.82 16.89 -14.68
N ALA A 115 -19.84 15.56 -14.79
CA ALA A 115 -18.64 14.75 -14.71
C ALA A 115 -17.93 14.69 -16.06
N ARG A 116 -16.63 14.38 -16.04
CA ARG A 116 -15.84 14.19 -17.28
C ARG A 116 -16.32 12.98 -18.08
N ALA A 117 -16.65 11.90 -17.36
CA ALA A 117 -17.28 10.71 -17.89
C ALA A 117 -18.03 10.00 -16.76
N VAL A 118 -19.07 9.24 -17.09
CA VAL A 118 -19.86 8.46 -16.10
C VAL A 118 -19.44 6.99 -16.03
N VAL A 119 -18.56 6.57 -16.93
CA VAL A 119 -17.94 5.24 -16.90
C VAL A 119 -17.32 5.00 -15.52
N THR A 120 -17.67 3.85 -14.94
CA THR A 120 -17.40 3.50 -13.54
C THR A 120 -16.40 2.35 -13.50
N PRO A 121 -15.12 2.61 -13.16
CA PRO A 121 -14.14 1.57 -12.92
C PRO A 121 -14.50 0.68 -11.72
N ILE A 122 -14.28 -0.62 -11.89
CA ILE A 122 -14.41 -1.67 -10.87
C ILE A 122 -13.07 -2.42 -10.86
N LEU A 123 -12.31 -2.25 -9.78
CA LEU A 123 -10.89 -2.59 -9.73
C LEU A 123 -10.58 -3.47 -8.53
N LEU A 124 -9.68 -4.44 -8.72
CA LEU A 124 -8.94 -5.07 -7.64
C LEU A 124 -7.74 -4.18 -7.31
N VAL A 125 -7.75 -3.55 -6.13
CA VAL A 125 -6.70 -2.59 -5.70
C VAL A 125 -5.74 -3.15 -4.67
N GLU A 126 -6.14 -4.21 -3.94
CA GLU A 126 -5.32 -4.95 -3.00
C GLU A 126 -5.74 -6.43 -3.05
N GLY A 127 -4.78 -7.35 -2.95
CA GLY A 127 -5.06 -8.78 -3.17
C GLY A 127 -3.85 -9.53 -3.70
N GLU A 128 -2.79 -9.62 -2.92
CA GLU A 128 -1.57 -10.30 -3.31
C GLU A 128 -1.81 -11.75 -3.76
N GLY A 129 -1.36 -12.11 -4.97
CA GLY A 129 -1.55 -13.44 -5.55
C GLY A 129 -2.97 -13.71 -6.08
N ILE A 130 -3.88 -12.73 -6.03
CA ILE A 130 -5.21 -12.83 -6.62
C ILE A 130 -5.11 -12.52 -8.12
N SER A 131 -5.58 -13.46 -8.92
CA SER A 131 -5.75 -13.33 -10.37
C SER A 131 -7.20 -13.00 -10.70
N LEU A 132 -7.40 -12.16 -11.71
CA LEU A 132 -8.70 -11.75 -12.19
C LEU A 132 -9.01 -12.46 -13.51
N THR A 133 -10.18 -13.08 -13.60
CA THR A 133 -10.70 -13.65 -14.85
C THR A 133 -12.04 -13.01 -15.17
N LEU A 134 -12.17 -12.41 -16.36
CA LEU A 134 -13.44 -11.83 -16.79
C LEU A 134 -14.41 -12.94 -17.22
N ASN A 135 -15.63 -12.94 -16.67
CA ASN A 135 -16.66 -13.92 -16.99
C ASN A 135 -17.65 -13.41 -18.06
N ALA A 136 -17.86 -12.09 -18.10
CA ALA A 136 -18.76 -11.45 -19.05
C ALA A 136 -18.04 -11.01 -20.33
N ALA A 137 -18.73 -11.10 -21.48
CA ALA A 137 -18.29 -10.45 -22.70
C ALA A 137 -18.53 -8.94 -22.61
N LEU A 138 -17.66 -8.14 -23.24
CA LEU A 138 -17.88 -6.70 -23.39
C LEU A 138 -19.24 -6.45 -24.08
N GLY A 139 -19.91 -5.36 -23.68
CA GLY A 139 -21.25 -5.03 -24.15
C GLY A 139 -22.28 -4.90 -23.03
N PRO A 140 -23.58 -5.05 -23.32
CA PRO A 140 -24.65 -4.87 -22.34
C PRO A 140 -24.52 -5.84 -21.17
N ILE A 141 -24.58 -5.31 -19.94
CA ILE A 141 -24.58 -6.08 -18.70
C ILE A 141 -25.68 -5.59 -17.76
N ALA A 142 -26.33 -6.52 -17.05
CA ALA A 142 -27.36 -6.22 -16.07
C ALA A 142 -26.81 -6.41 -14.65
N VAL A 143 -27.39 -5.71 -13.67
CA VAL A 143 -27.06 -5.88 -12.25
C VAL A 143 -27.19 -7.35 -11.84
N GLY A 144 -26.23 -7.86 -11.07
CA GLY A 144 -26.25 -9.23 -10.56
C GLY A 144 -25.74 -10.29 -11.54
N VAL A 145 -25.42 -9.94 -12.79
CA VAL A 145 -24.84 -10.88 -13.75
C VAL A 145 -23.36 -11.16 -13.37
N PRO A 146 -22.86 -12.41 -13.47
CA PRO A 146 -21.46 -12.74 -13.26
C PRO A 146 -20.52 -11.83 -14.08
N LEU A 147 -19.79 -10.94 -13.41
CA LEU A 147 -18.91 -9.97 -14.04
C LEU A 147 -17.51 -10.57 -14.22
N MET A 148 -16.86 -10.90 -13.11
CA MET A 148 -15.50 -11.42 -13.06
C MET A 148 -15.29 -12.32 -11.86
N THR A 149 -14.31 -13.21 -11.94
CA THR A 149 -13.94 -14.13 -10.89
C THR A 149 -12.54 -13.81 -10.40
N LEU A 150 -12.44 -13.57 -9.09
CA LEU A 150 -11.19 -13.41 -8.38
C LEU A 150 -10.74 -14.78 -7.90
N SER A 151 -9.67 -15.29 -8.49
CA SER A 151 -9.11 -16.62 -8.21
C SER A 151 -7.70 -16.49 -7.65
N GLY A 152 -7.40 -17.26 -6.61
CA GLY A 152 -6.11 -17.16 -5.93
C GLY A 152 -6.18 -16.20 -4.76
N GLY A 153 -5.09 -15.50 -4.57
CA GLY A 153 -4.66 -14.93 -3.31
C GLY A 153 -3.53 -15.79 -2.77
N ARG A 154 -2.59 -15.17 -2.06
CA ARG A 154 -2.03 -15.86 -0.91
C ARG A 154 -3.24 -16.49 -0.20
N GLU A 155 -3.05 -17.67 0.38
CA GLU A 155 -3.80 -17.91 1.59
C GLU A 155 -3.81 -16.55 2.32
N GLU A 156 -5.00 -15.94 2.49
CA GLU A 156 -5.29 -15.67 3.87
C GLU A 156 -4.89 -17.00 4.49
N THR A 157 -3.82 -16.94 5.26
CA THR A 157 -3.99 -17.39 6.62
C THR A 157 -5.31 -16.75 7.06
N SER A 158 -6.43 -17.35 6.60
CA SER A 158 -7.52 -17.72 7.42
C SER A 158 -6.75 -18.09 8.64
N VAL A 159 -7.10 -17.39 9.69
CA VAL A 159 -7.05 -18.03 10.96
C VAL A 159 -7.88 -19.35 10.83
N ALA A 160 -7.50 -20.35 10.00
CA ALA A 160 -6.80 -21.49 10.53
C ALA A 160 -6.03 -20.93 11.71
N GLU A 161 -6.71 -20.91 12.85
CA GLU A 161 -6.30 -21.78 13.92
C GLU A 161 -5.18 -22.68 13.41
N VAL A 162 -3.98 -22.11 13.31
CA VAL A 162 -2.77 -22.86 13.56
C VAL A 162 -3.06 -23.32 14.97
N ALA A 163 -3.63 -24.52 15.07
CA ALA A 163 -3.94 -25.13 16.34
C ALA A 163 -2.62 -25.14 17.09
N GLY A 164 -2.53 -24.24 18.06
CA GLY A 164 -1.26 -23.76 18.55
C GLY A 164 -1.50 -22.56 19.46
N PRO A 165 -0.63 -22.35 20.45
CA PRO A 165 -0.79 -21.27 21.41
C PRO A 165 -0.78 -19.92 20.68
N SER A 166 -1.79 -19.09 20.96
CA SER A 166 -1.79 -17.68 20.58
C SER A 166 -1.49 -16.82 21.80
N ALA A 167 -0.65 -15.81 21.63
CA ALA A 167 -0.36 -14.82 22.66
C ALA A 167 -0.57 -13.41 22.10
N GLU A 168 -1.04 -12.51 22.94
CA GLU A 168 -1.15 -11.09 22.61
C GLU A 168 -0.58 -10.22 23.73
N ARG A 169 -0.07 -9.04 23.37
CA ARG A 169 0.30 -7.96 24.30
C ARG A 169 -0.04 -6.62 23.71
N LEU A 170 -0.42 -5.70 24.59
CA LEU A 170 -0.50 -4.28 24.29
C LEU A 170 0.81 -3.63 24.73
N LEU A 171 1.39 -2.82 23.85
CA LEU A 171 2.65 -2.13 24.10
C LEU A 171 2.50 -0.65 23.77
N HIS A 172 3.10 0.19 24.61
CA HIS A 172 3.25 1.62 24.35
C HIS A 172 4.61 1.90 23.72
N ILE A 173 4.63 2.61 22.60
CA ILE A 173 5.86 2.83 21.82
C ILE A 173 6.65 4.00 22.41
N ALA A 174 7.65 3.66 23.22
CA ALA A 174 8.57 4.64 23.82
C ALA A 174 9.70 5.11 22.88
N LEU A 175 9.82 4.51 21.68
CA LEU A 175 10.85 4.87 20.70
C LEU A 175 10.70 6.35 20.28
N PRO A 176 11.76 7.18 20.32
CA PRO A 176 11.65 8.62 20.06
C PRO A 176 11.10 8.97 18.67
N HIS A 177 11.38 8.12 17.68
CA HIS A 177 10.95 8.29 16.28
C HIS A 177 9.90 7.26 15.85
N GLY A 178 9.30 6.52 16.79
CA GLY A 178 8.38 5.43 16.48
C GLY A 178 9.03 4.26 15.73
N ILE A 179 8.24 3.48 15.00
CA ILE A 179 8.71 2.34 14.20
C ILE A 179 9.01 2.82 12.76
N HIS A 180 10.14 3.50 12.60
CA HIS A 180 10.69 3.85 11.27
C HIS A 180 11.55 2.71 10.71
N ALA A 181 12.25 2.94 9.59
CA ALA A 181 12.86 1.87 8.80
C ALA A 181 13.88 1.00 9.57
N ARG A 182 14.59 1.57 10.54
CA ARG A 182 15.59 0.85 11.33
C ARG A 182 14.93 -0.06 12.40
N PRO A 183 14.08 0.45 13.31
CA PRO A 183 13.19 -0.37 14.14
C PRO A 183 12.43 -1.45 13.37
N ALA A 184 11.79 -1.09 12.26
CA ALA A 184 11.01 -2.02 11.44
C ALA A 184 11.88 -3.17 10.89
N GLY A 185 13.09 -2.85 10.39
CA GLY A 185 14.05 -3.85 9.94
C GLY A 185 14.53 -4.79 11.04
N ARG A 186 14.78 -4.28 12.25
CA ARG A 186 15.19 -5.10 13.41
C ARG A 186 14.06 -6.01 13.87
N ILE A 187 12.83 -5.50 13.95
CA ILE A 187 11.63 -6.28 14.28
C ILE A 187 11.45 -7.41 13.25
N ALA A 188 11.56 -7.11 11.96
CA ALA A 188 11.43 -8.11 10.91
C ALA A 188 12.51 -9.19 10.94
N ALA A 189 13.77 -8.81 11.15
CA ALA A 189 14.86 -9.76 11.30
C ALA A 189 14.63 -10.71 12.48
N LEU A 190 14.17 -10.17 13.62
CA LEU A 190 13.86 -10.96 14.80
C LEU A 190 12.62 -11.86 14.59
N ALA A 191 11.55 -11.32 14.01
CA ALA A 191 10.31 -12.05 13.77
C ALA A 191 10.54 -13.28 12.87
N ARG A 192 11.36 -13.14 11.81
CA ARG A 192 11.70 -14.24 10.90
C ARG A 192 12.52 -15.37 11.56
N SER A 193 13.06 -15.16 12.76
CA SER A 193 13.85 -16.17 13.48
C SER A 193 13.01 -17.17 14.29
N PHE A 194 11.69 -16.96 14.38
CA PHE A 194 10.77 -17.79 15.15
C PHE A 194 9.85 -18.62 14.24
N ASP A 195 9.44 -19.80 14.72
CA ASP A 195 8.35 -20.59 14.11
C ASP A 195 6.99 -20.05 14.59
N ALA A 196 6.76 -18.77 14.35
CA ALA A 196 5.55 -18.04 14.71
C ALA A 196 5.27 -16.89 13.73
N THR A 197 3.98 -16.71 13.43
CA THR A 197 3.48 -15.49 12.79
C THR A 197 3.32 -14.42 13.86
N ILE A 198 3.73 -13.18 13.56
CA ILE A 198 3.65 -12.05 14.48
C ILE A 198 3.05 -10.88 13.71
N THR A 199 2.01 -10.28 14.26
CA THR A 199 1.30 -9.12 13.69
C THR A 199 1.37 -7.96 14.66
N LEU A 200 1.68 -6.77 14.17
CA LEU A 200 1.53 -5.51 14.89
C LEU A 200 0.27 -4.83 14.38
N GLU A 201 -0.56 -4.34 15.29
CA GLU A 201 -1.81 -3.68 14.95
C GLU A 201 -1.90 -2.30 15.60
N LYS A 202 -2.39 -1.33 14.83
CA LYS A 202 -2.68 0.04 15.26
C LYS A 202 -3.99 0.48 14.60
N ASP A 203 -4.90 1.05 15.39
CA ASP A 203 -6.18 1.62 14.90
C ASP A 203 -7.00 0.67 14.01
N GLY A 204 -6.96 -0.63 14.30
CA GLY A 204 -7.68 -1.66 13.54
C GLY A 204 -7.00 -2.09 12.22
N GLN A 205 -5.83 -1.54 11.91
CA GLN A 205 -4.95 -1.97 10.82
C GLN A 205 -3.86 -2.88 11.36
N GLY A 206 -3.58 -3.98 10.67
CA GLY A 206 -2.56 -4.96 11.06
C GLY A 206 -1.47 -5.10 10.00
N ALA A 207 -0.24 -5.29 10.44
CA ALA A 207 0.89 -5.58 9.57
C ALA A 207 1.73 -6.72 10.13
N SER A 208 2.23 -7.57 9.23
CA SER A 208 3.18 -8.62 9.59
C SER A 208 4.46 -8.01 10.13
N ALA A 209 4.89 -8.46 11.30
CA ALA A 209 6.15 -8.04 11.90
C ALA A 209 7.35 -8.43 11.02
N ALA A 210 7.20 -9.42 10.13
CA ALA A 210 8.23 -9.88 9.21
C ALA A 210 8.41 -8.99 7.96
N SER A 211 7.55 -8.00 7.75
CA SER A 211 7.63 -7.04 6.64
C SER A 211 7.92 -5.63 7.17
N PRO A 212 9.16 -5.13 7.02
CA PRO A 212 9.49 -3.74 7.36
C PRO A 212 8.58 -2.72 6.67
N THR A 213 8.21 -2.94 5.42
CA THR A 213 7.38 -2.04 4.61
C THR A 213 5.95 -1.98 5.14
N ALA A 214 5.36 -3.14 5.48
CA ALA A 214 4.03 -3.17 6.08
C ALA A 214 4.02 -2.47 7.46
N LEU A 215 5.06 -2.66 8.27
CA LEU A 215 5.21 -1.96 9.55
C LEU A 215 5.34 -0.44 9.37
N LEU A 216 6.08 0.02 8.36
CA LEU A 216 6.20 1.44 8.03
C LEU A 216 4.86 2.04 7.60
N ALA A 217 4.06 1.29 6.86
CA ALA A 217 2.73 1.72 6.39
C ALA A 217 1.74 1.96 7.54
N LEU A 218 1.91 1.27 8.69
CA LEU A 218 1.10 1.53 9.89
C LEU A 218 1.38 2.88 10.56
N ALA A 219 2.46 3.58 10.18
CA ALA A 219 2.83 4.88 10.72
C ALA A 219 2.78 4.94 12.26
N ILE A 220 3.40 3.95 12.91
CA ILE A 220 3.46 3.84 14.38
C ILE A 220 4.46 4.86 14.92
N GLY A 221 3.95 5.88 15.60
CA GLY A 221 4.70 6.99 16.18
C GLY A 221 5.09 6.79 17.65
N HIS A 222 5.84 7.75 18.17
CA HIS A 222 6.13 7.84 19.60
C HIS A 222 4.84 8.07 20.38
N GLY A 223 4.62 7.28 21.42
CA GLY A 223 3.44 7.37 22.29
C GLY A 223 2.23 6.57 21.79
N ASP A 224 2.31 5.93 20.63
CA ASP A 224 1.24 5.08 20.14
C ASP A 224 1.10 3.81 20.98
N THR A 225 -0.14 3.33 21.10
CA THR A 225 -0.43 2.01 21.64
C THR A 225 -0.65 1.04 20.49
N VAL A 226 0.10 -0.06 20.50
CA VAL A 226 0.00 -1.11 19.48
C VAL A 226 -0.32 -2.44 20.12
N ARG A 227 -1.06 -3.27 19.40
CA ARG A 227 -1.33 -4.65 19.79
C ARG A 227 -0.40 -5.57 19.02
N LEU A 228 0.38 -6.38 19.73
CA LEU A 228 1.16 -7.46 19.16
C LEU A 228 0.38 -8.76 19.33
N VAL A 229 0.26 -9.52 18.24
CA VAL A 229 -0.40 -10.83 18.23
C VAL A 229 0.57 -11.83 17.62
N ALA A 230 0.92 -12.88 18.36
CA ALA A 230 1.74 -13.98 17.86
C ALA A 230 0.97 -15.29 17.87
N ARG A 231 1.16 -16.10 16.82
CA ARG A 231 0.55 -17.44 16.68
C ARG A 231 1.57 -18.40 16.08
N GLY A 232 1.73 -19.57 16.70
CA GLY A 232 2.68 -20.59 16.28
C GLY A 232 3.30 -21.32 17.47
N ARG A 233 4.25 -22.22 17.21
CA ARG A 233 4.89 -23.01 18.27
C ARG A 233 5.64 -22.12 19.26
N ASP A 234 6.26 -21.06 18.75
CA ASP A 234 7.08 -20.14 19.53
C ASP A 234 6.33 -18.84 19.90
N ALA A 235 5.00 -18.79 19.81
CA ALA A 235 4.23 -17.55 19.92
C ALA A 235 4.58 -16.70 21.14
N MET A 236 4.66 -17.30 22.34
CA MET A 236 5.00 -16.56 23.56
C MET A 236 6.44 -16.05 23.55
N ALA A 237 7.40 -16.92 23.17
CA ALA A 237 8.82 -16.58 23.13
C ALA A 237 9.13 -15.51 22.08
N ALA A 238 8.49 -15.60 20.92
CA ALA A 238 8.58 -14.63 19.85
C ALA A 238 8.06 -13.27 20.30
N LEU A 239 6.93 -13.26 21.00
CA LEU A 239 6.30 -12.03 21.47
C LEU A 239 7.10 -11.38 22.60
N ASP A 240 7.61 -12.16 23.57
CA ASP A 240 8.52 -11.67 24.61
C ASP A 240 9.81 -11.10 24.01
N ALA A 241 10.37 -11.74 22.98
CA ALA A 241 11.56 -11.26 22.30
C ALA A 241 11.32 -9.94 21.54
N VAL A 242 10.20 -9.83 20.80
CA VAL A 242 9.87 -8.60 20.07
C VAL A 242 9.53 -7.46 21.02
N VAL A 243 8.77 -7.73 22.09
CA VAL A 243 8.50 -6.72 23.13
C VAL A 243 9.81 -6.27 23.78
N GLY A 244 10.66 -7.20 24.21
CA GLY A 244 11.96 -6.88 24.80
C GLY A 244 12.87 -6.09 23.85
N LEU A 245 12.83 -6.39 22.55
CA LEU A 245 13.55 -5.61 21.54
C LEU A 245 13.02 -4.17 21.48
N ILE A 246 11.70 -3.96 21.44
CA ILE A 246 11.10 -2.63 21.38
C ILE A 246 11.40 -1.83 22.67
N GLU A 247 11.24 -2.46 23.83
CA GLU A 247 11.48 -1.85 25.15
C GLU A 247 12.96 -1.53 25.39
N SER A 248 13.89 -2.27 24.77
CA SER A 248 15.33 -1.95 24.81
C SER A 248 15.70 -0.62 24.16
N GLY A 249 14.76 0.01 23.44
CA GLY A 249 15.00 1.24 22.69
C GLY A 249 15.74 1.05 21.37
N MET A 250 16.09 -0.20 21.01
CA MET A 250 16.74 -0.56 19.75
C MET A 250 17.99 0.27 19.39
N ASP A 251 18.75 0.67 20.41
CA ASP A 251 19.95 1.52 20.29
C ASP A 251 19.68 2.83 19.51
N GLU A 252 18.44 3.34 19.55
CA GLU A 252 18.10 4.62 18.94
C GLU A 252 18.81 5.76 19.71
N PRO A 253 19.57 6.62 19.01
CA PRO A 253 20.16 7.79 19.64
C PRO A 253 19.06 8.71 20.15
N ALA A 254 19.24 9.23 21.38
CA ALA A 254 18.33 10.22 21.94
C ALA A 254 18.16 11.40 20.97
N PRO A 255 16.94 11.93 20.79
CA PRO A 255 16.69 13.00 19.85
C PRO A 255 17.56 14.21 20.23
N ALA A 256 18.43 14.63 19.31
CA ALA A 256 19.03 15.95 19.41
C ALA A 256 17.91 16.98 19.22
N PRO A 257 17.83 18.03 20.07
CA PRO A 257 16.82 19.05 19.92
C PRO A 257 16.99 19.73 18.54
N THR A 258 16.08 19.43 17.63
CA THR A 258 16.00 20.09 16.33
C THR A 258 15.04 21.27 16.48
N GLN A 259 15.60 22.46 16.73
CA GLN A 259 14.85 23.68 16.48
C GLN A 259 14.62 23.75 14.96
N PRO A 260 13.38 23.97 14.49
CA PRO A 260 13.13 24.20 13.07
C PRO A 260 13.86 25.49 12.68
N THR A 261 14.98 25.35 11.98
CA THR A 261 15.69 26.48 11.40
C THR A 261 14.80 27.06 10.31
N ALA A 262 14.47 28.34 10.42
CA ALA A 262 13.71 29.06 9.40
C ALA A 262 14.38 28.82 8.03
N VAL A 263 13.63 28.21 7.11
CA VAL A 263 14.10 27.98 5.74
C VAL A 263 14.26 29.35 5.10
N ALA A 264 15.50 29.78 4.87
CA ALA A 264 15.77 31.01 4.14
C ALA A 264 15.09 30.93 2.75
N PRO A 265 14.52 32.04 2.25
CA PRO A 265 13.83 32.04 0.96
C PRO A 265 14.75 31.51 -0.14
N ARG A 266 14.21 30.63 -1.00
CA ARG A 266 14.91 30.10 -2.18
C ARG A 266 15.33 31.27 -3.06
N ALA A 267 16.64 31.45 -3.26
CA ALA A 267 17.14 32.32 -4.31
C ALA A 267 16.65 31.79 -5.67
N THR A 268 16.02 32.65 -6.47
CA THR A 268 15.61 32.29 -7.83
C THR A 268 16.84 32.10 -8.73
N PRO A 269 16.78 31.27 -9.79
CA PRO A 269 17.93 30.92 -10.64
C PRO A 269 18.65 32.11 -11.31
N HIS A 270 18.06 33.31 -11.28
CA HIS A 270 18.58 34.51 -11.95
C HIS A 270 19.71 35.25 -11.21
N ASP A 271 20.02 34.89 -9.96
CA ASP A 271 21.03 35.60 -9.13
C ASP A 271 22.37 34.85 -8.97
N VAL A 272 22.63 33.80 -9.76
CA VAL A 272 23.83 32.96 -9.59
C VAL A 272 24.95 33.42 -10.54
N PRO A 273 26.13 33.85 -10.03
CA PRO A 273 27.25 34.26 -10.86
C PRO A 273 27.75 33.14 -11.80
N PRO A 274 28.37 33.50 -12.95
CA PRO A 274 28.99 32.51 -13.83
C PRO A 274 30.02 31.65 -13.08
N GLY A 275 29.85 30.32 -13.13
CA GLY A 275 30.72 29.36 -12.44
C GLY A 275 30.36 29.09 -10.97
N ALA A 276 29.32 29.75 -10.43
CA ALA A 276 28.76 29.41 -9.13
C ALA A 276 27.64 28.36 -9.25
N LEU A 277 27.41 27.59 -8.19
CA LEU A 277 26.32 26.63 -8.09
C LEU A 277 25.21 27.20 -7.19
N PRO A 278 23.93 27.16 -7.61
CA PRO A 278 22.83 27.46 -6.71
C PRO A 278 22.79 26.42 -5.59
N GLY A 279 22.51 26.87 -4.37
CA GLY A 279 22.41 25.97 -3.22
C GLY A 279 21.72 26.65 -2.04
N VAL A 280 21.29 25.83 -1.08
CA VAL A 280 20.78 26.30 0.22
C VAL A 280 21.80 25.88 1.27
N THR A 281 22.19 26.79 2.16
CA THR A 281 23.09 26.46 3.27
C THR A 281 22.39 25.50 4.22
N ALA A 282 22.81 24.23 4.21
CA ALA A 282 22.26 23.20 5.11
C ALA A 282 22.71 23.41 6.57
N ALA A 283 23.94 23.88 6.78
CA ALA A 283 24.47 24.22 8.09
C ALA A 283 25.49 25.37 7.98
N PRO A 284 25.51 26.33 8.92
CA PRO A 284 26.52 27.39 8.93
C PRO A 284 27.89 26.83 9.36
N GLY A 285 28.96 27.25 8.70
CA GLY A 285 30.32 26.82 9.02
C GLY A 285 31.28 26.94 7.84
N LEU A 286 32.54 26.56 8.05
CA LEU A 286 33.56 26.50 7.00
C LEU A 286 33.85 25.02 6.67
N ALA A 287 33.68 24.64 5.41
CA ALA A 287 34.08 23.33 4.90
C ALA A 287 35.22 23.51 3.89
N ILE A 288 36.31 22.76 4.05
CA ILE A 288 37.48 22.78 3.15
C ILE A 288 37.58 21.40 2.50
N GLY A 289 37.50 21.36 1.17
CA GLY A 289 37.60 20.11 0.40
C GLY A 289 37.20 20.28 -1.06
N THR A 290 37.26 19.18 -1.80
CA THR A 290 36.83 19.15 -3.21
C THR A 290 35.31 19.09 -3.29
N VAL A 291 34.71 20.13 -3.87
CA VAL A 291 33.27 20.14 -4.18
C VAL A 291 33.04 19.36 -5.47
N ARG A 292 32.11 18.40 -5.44
CA ARG A 292 31.61 17.69 -6.62
C ARG A 292 30.12 17.94 -6.78
N HIS A 293 29.71 18.39 -7.96
CA HIS A 293 28.30 18.48 -8.29
C HIS A 293 27.81 17.09 -8.70
N HIS A 294 27.07 16.42 -7.82
CA HIS A 294 26.37 15.20 -8.19
C HIS A 294 25.10 15.57 -8.96
N ARG A 295 25.17 15.48 -10.29
CA ARG A 295 23.95 15.45 -11.11
C ARG A 295 23.45 14.01 -11.10
N ALA A 296 22.32 13.77 -10.45
CA ALA A 296 21.54 12.57 -10.71
C ALA A 296 21.20 12.61 -12.21
N VAL A 297 21.72 11.66 -12.97
CA VAL A 297 21.28 11.43 -14.33
C VAL A 297 20.12 10.47 -14.20
N ASP A 298 18.93 10.91 -14.58
CA ASP A 298 17.81 9.99 -14.70
C ASP A 298 18.21 8.89 -15.66
N ARG A 299 18.20 7.65 -15.15
CA ARG A 299 18.49 6.50 -16.00
C ARG A 299 17.32 6.36 -16.96
N ALA A 300 17.61 6.26 -18.25
CA ALA A 300 16.61 5.87 -19.23
C ALA A 300 16.17 4.44 -18.88
N VAL A 301 14.93 4.30 -18.39
CA VAL A 301 14.29 3.01 -18.15
C VAL A 301 13.44 2.72 -19.37
N ALA A 302 13.58 1.51 -19.93
CA ALA A 302 12.72 1.07 -21.01
C ALA A 302 11.28 0.98 -20.48
N VAL A 303 10.35 1.67 -21.15
CA VAL A 303 8.93 1.69 -20.75
C VAL A 303 8.21 0.43 -21.25
N GLU A 304 8.74 -0.20 -22.29
CA GLU A 304 8.24 -1.46 -22.85
C GLU A 304 9.09 -2.63 -22.33
N GLY A 305 8.44 -3.62 -21.72
CA GLY A 305 9.09 -4.84 -21.24
C GLY A 305 9.32 -5.86 -22.36
N GLN A 306 10.28 -6.75 -22.16
CA GLN A 306 10.65 -7.82 -23.11
C GLN A 306 9.92 -9.15 -22.86
N GLY A 307 8.84 -9.11 -22.08
CA GLY A 307 8.05 -10.27 -21.66
C GLY A 307 8.45 -10.81 -20.28
N VAL A 308 7.46 -11.38 -19.58
CA VAL A 308 7.55 -11.72 -18.14
C VAL A 308 8.74 -12.59 -17.79
N ALA A 309 9.09 -13.59 -18.61
CA ALA A 309 10.20 -14.49 -18.32
C ALA A 309 11.56 -13.74 -18.33
N VAL A 310 11.78 -12.90 -19.34
CA VAL A 310 13.03 -12.14 -19.49
C VAL A 310 13.16 -11.10 -18.38
N GLU A 311 12.07 -10.39 -18.07
CA GLU A 311 12.05 -9.41 -16.99
C GLU A 311 12.21 -10.06 -15.61
N GLY A 312 11.61 -11.24 -15.40
CA GLY A 312 11.76 -12.02 -14.17
C GLY A 312 13.20 -12.48 -13.94
N ASP A 313 13.87 -13.00 -14.98
CA ASP A 313 15.27 -13.38 -14.91
C ASP A 313 16.18 -12.16 -14.64
N ALA A 314 15.90 -11.03 -15.31
CA ALA A 314 16.63 -9.78 -15.09
C ALA A 314 16.46 -9.24 -13.67
N PHE A 315 15.23 -9.27 -13.14
CA PHE A 315 14.92 -8.89 -11.76
C PHE A 315 15.67 -9.78 -10.76
N ALA A 316 15.57 -11.10 -10.91
CA ALA A 316 16.25 -12.04 -10.02
C ALA A 316 17.77 -11.85 -10.01
N ALA A 317 18.37 -11.62 -11.18
CA ALA A 317 19.79 -11.34 -11.30
C ALA A 317 20.19 -10.01 -10.62
N ALA A 318 19.41 -8.94 -10.84
CA ALA A 318 19.65 -7.64 -10.23
C ALA A 318 19.49 -7.68 -8.70
N HIS A 319 18.45 -8.36 -8.22
CA HIS A 319 18.17 -8.56 -6.80
C HIS A 319 19.30 -9.32 -6.11
N SER A 320 19.75 -10.44 -6.70
CA SER A 320 20.88 -11.22 -6.19
C SER A 320 22.16 -10.39 -6.13
N ALA A 321 22.49 -9.67 -7.22
CA ALA A 321 23.69 -8.83 -7.28
C ALA A 321 23.70 -7.72 -6.23
N LEU A 322 22.54 -7.06 -6.00
CA LEU A 322 22.43 -6.01 -4.99
C LEU A 322 22.47 -6.57 -3.56
N SER A 323 21.85 -7.73 -3.33
CA SER A 323 21.90 -8.42 -2.04
C SER A 323 23.34 -8.79 -1.66
N GLU A 324 24.11 -9.32 -2.61
CA GLU A 324 25.53 -9.60 -2.43
C GLU A 324 26.35 -8.32 -2.16
N GLU A 325 26.09 -7.24 -2.89
CA GLU A 325 26.77 -5.95 -2.69
C GLU A 325 26.56 -5.41 -1.27
N ILE A 326 25.31 -5.42 -0.80
CA ILE A 326 24.97 -4.94 0.55
C ILE A 326 25.63 -5.84 1.59
N ALA A 327 25.59 -7.16 1.43
CA ALA A 327 26.25 -8.10 2.34
C ALA A 327 27.76 -7.84 2.44
N ARG A 328 28.45 -7.63 1.31
CA ARG A 328 29.88 -7.31 1.27
C ARG A 328 30.21 -6.01 1.98
N ARG A 329 29.43 -4.95 1.75
CA ARG A 329 29.62 -3.66 2.44
C ARG A 329 29.34 -3.77 3.93
N ALA A 330 28.31 -4.53 4.29
CA ALA A 330 27.92 -4.69 5.67
C ALA A 330 29.01 -5.41 6.47
N ALA A 331 29.75 -6.35 5.88
CA ALA A 331 30.82 -7.09 6.54
C ALA A 331 31.96 -6.22 7.10
N SER A 332 32.21 -5.04 6.51
CA SER A 332 33.24 -4.09 6.96
C SER A 332 32.67 -2.84 7.64
N ALA A 333 31.35 -2.69 7.71
CA ALA A 333 30.69 -1.55 8.32
C ALA A 333 30.48 -1.74 9.82
N SER A 334 30.45 -0.63 10.57
CA SER A 334 30.14 -0.62 12.01
C SER A 334 29.20 0.54 12.36
N GLY A 335 28.61 0.48 13.56
CA GLY A 335 27.73 1.52 14.09
C GLY A 335 26.58 1.89 13.14
N ALA A 336 26.35 3.19 12.96
CA ALA A 336 25.25 3.70 12.13
C ALA A 336 25.31 3.23 10.67
N ALA A 337 26.52 3.09 10.10
CA ALA A 337 26.67 2.63 8.71
C ALA A 337 26.21 1.17 8.55
N ARG A 338 26.53 0.30 9.51
CA ARG A 338 26.06 -1.09 9.53
C ARG A 338 24.54 -1.14 9.66
N ALA A 339 23.97 -0.37 10.59
CA ALA A 339 22.53 -0.31 10.79
C ALA A 339 21.76 0.13 9.53
N ILE A 340 22.32 1.06 8.74
CA ILE A 340 21.73 1.47 7.46
C ILE A 340 21.74 0.31 6.46
N LEU A 341 22.85 -0.41 6.34
CA LEU A 341 22.95 -1.54 5.41
C LEU A 341 22.03 -2.70 5.80
N ASP A 342 21.90 -2.97 7.10
CA ASP A 342 20.96 -3.98 7.61
C ASP A 342 19.50 -3.61 7.30
N ALA A 343 19.13 -2.32 7.41
CA ALA A 343 17.79 -1.86 7.02
C ALA A 343 17.53 -2.04 5.51
N HIS A 344 18.50 -1.70 4.65
CA HIS A 344 18.36 -1.92 3.20
C HIS A 344 18.27 -3.41 2.84
N SER A 345 19.03 -4.26 3.53
CA SER A 345 18.93 -5.72 3.37
C SER A 345 17.54 -6.23 3.76
N ALA A 346 16.98 -5.73 4.87
CA ALA A 346 15.64 -6.11 5.32
C ALA A 346 14.54 -5.72 4.30
N LEU A 347 14.68 -4.56 3.65
CA LEU A 347 13.79 -4.10 2.57
C LEU A 347 13.92 -4.96 1.30
N LEU A 348 15.14 -5.35 0.91
CA LEU A 348 15.30 -6.24 -0.24
C LEU A 348 14.67 -7.61 -0.03
N ALA A 349 14.65 -8.09 1.21
CA ALA A 349 14.01 -9.34 1.57
C ALA A 349 12.55 -9.16 2.01
N ASP A 350 11.93 -8.01 1.75
CA ASP A 350 10.56 -7.72 2.16
C ASP A 350 9.56 -8.42 1.22
N PRO A 351 8.69 -9.31 1.75
CA PRO A 351 7.73 -10.04 0.92
C PRO A 351 6.62 -9.18 0.32
N VAL A 352 6.47 -7.91 0.73
CA VAL A 352 5.53 -6.95 0.11
C VAL A 352 6.14 -6.31 -1.14
N LEU A 353 7.47 -6.31 -1.25
CA LEU A 353 8.20 -5.68 -2.35
C LEU A 353 8.69 -6.67 -3.42
N ILE A 354 8.56 -7.97 -3.17
CA ILE A 354 8.99 -9.07 -4.04
C ILE A 354 7.76 -9.86 -4.48
#